data_AF-A0A7V8IXV0-F1
#
_entry.id   AF-A0A7V8IXV0-F1
#
_cell.length_a   1.000
_cell.length_b   1.000
_cell.length_c   1.000
_cell.angle_alpha   90.00
_cell.angle_beta   90.00
_cell.angle_gamma   90.00
#
_symmetry.space_group_name_H-M   'P 1'
#
loop_
_entity.id
_entity.type
_entity.pdbx_description
1 polymer ?
#
loop_
_entity_poly.entity_id
_entity_poly.type
_entity_poly.pdbx_seq_one_letter_code
_entity_poly.pdbx_strand_id
1 'polypeptide(L)'
;MPLSRRALATAALFAFSLPSLADEGSFAHVSLREIRNNPNGFKNTRVTFKCRLNKTEDLYAPVHTAFTAEQHAQVSGWGAEAKVFISKERQDVFTNLFIRRDKEWLADFLGTPRYSWLMVWGEVKSVFAGQPWIEIYDYEVMSDKHFTDATLGAAIRAYEAYDKNDMESVLAELSRVSDYALPQTDRYHVVKMKAQAAWSVGRDADAKRSAERGLKVRPADPELRAIAEGVAPRSLTGGGETPPPGAKEGEEGAAPKKVEEPKKVEPKEPGEDEGEEGGMVEELRERVARLEKENGKLRGELDAAREDMAAGREMPRRVAEGR
;
A
#
# COMPACT_ATOMS: atom_id res chain seq x y z
N MET A 1 29.08 -16.52 58.54
CA MET A 1 28.75 -15.10 58.32
C MET A 1 28.77 -14.82 56.82
N PRO A 2 27.89 -13.93 56.32
CA PRO A 2 27.17 -14.11 55.06
C PRO A 2 27.71 -13.25 53.91
N LEU A 3 27.17 -13.44 52.70
CA LEU A 3 26.83 -12.45 51.65
C LEU A 3 26.79 -13.20 50.29
N SER A 4 25.66 -13.80 49.90
CA SER A 4 24.61 -13.16 49.08
C SER A 4 25.18 -12.35 47.91
N ARG A 5 25.17 -12.93 46.71
CA ARG A 5 25.20 -12.17 45.45
C ARG A 5 24.02 -12.58 44.58
N ARG A 6 23.01 -11.71 44.59
CA ARG A 6 21.80 -11.72 43.77
C ARG A 6 22.18 -11.61 42.29
N ALA A 7 21.60 -12.47 41.46
CA ALA A 7 21.55 -12.29 40.02
C ALA A 7 20.47 -11.22 39.72
N LEU A 8 20.90 -10.10 39.12
CA LEU A 8 20.02 -9.07 38.59
C LEU A 8 19.72 -9.45 37.13
N ALA A 9 18.49 -9.87 36.87
CA ALA A 9 17.97 -10.03 35.50
C ALA A 9 17.63 -8.64 34.95
N THR A 10 18.35 -8.21 33.92
CA THR A 10 18.08 -6.97 33.19
C THR A 10 17.04 -7.26 32.11
N ALA A 11 15.77 -6.99 32.41
CA ALA A 11 14.71 -7.00 31.42
C ALA A 11 14.85 -5.77 30.51
N ALA A 12 15.10 -5.99 29.22
CA ALA A 12 15.07 -4.94 28.21
C ALA A 12 13.60 -4.55 27.93
N LEU A 13 13.15 -3.48 28.58
CA LEU A 13 11.90 -2.80 28.27
C LEU A 13 12.03 -2.14 26.89
N PHE A 14 11.43 -2.74 25.86
CA PHE A 14 11.04 -2.00 24.66
C PHE A 14 9.98 -0.98 25.08
N ALA A 15 10.41 0.27 25.28
CA ALA A 15 9.52 1.39 25.48
C ALA A 15 8.76 1.63 24.15
N PHE A 16 7.63 0.93 23.98
CA PHE A 16 6.57 1.45 23.14
C PHE A 16 6.20 2.80 23.73
N SER A 17 6.56 3.88 23.02
CA SER A 17 6.03 5.21 23.29
C SER A 17 4.53 5.13 23.08
N LEU A 18 3.79 4.79 24.14
CA LEU A 18 2.34 4.94 24.15
C LEU A 18 2.04 6.38 23.76
N PRO A 19 1.13 6.63 22.81
CA PRO A 19 0.69 7.99 22.56
C PRO A 19 0.21 8.55 23.90
N SER A 20 0.87 9.63 24.34
CA SER A 20 0.47 10.43 25.49
C SER A 20 -1.04 10.59 25.44
N LEU A 21 -1.74 10.30 26.55
CA LEU A 21 -3.17 10.57 26.70
C LEU A 21 -3.42 11.98 26.17
N ALA A 22 -4.01 12.02 24.98
CA ALA A 22 -4.24 13.22 24.24
C ALA A 22 -5.31 14.00 25.01
N ASP A 23 -5.05 15.28 25.24
CA ASP A 23 -6.01 16.25 25.76
C ASP A 23 -7.38 15.98 25.13
N GLU A 24 -8.46 15.89 25.93
CA GLU A 24 -9.80 15.48 25.49
C GLU A 24 -10.28 16.38 24.33
N GLY A 25 -9.97 15.99 23.09
CA GLY A 25 -10.22 16.81 21.90
C GLY A 25 -9.11 16.78 20.85
N SER A 26 -7.88 16.40 21.18
CA SER A 26 -6.79 16.36 20.21
C SER A 26 -6.81 15.08 19.36
N PHE A 27 -6.52 15.22 18.06
CA PHE A 27 -6.42 14.10 17.13
C PHE A 27 -4.96 13.63 17.04
N ALA A 28 -4.74 12.32 17.16
CA ALA A 28 -3.42 11.73 16.95
C ALA A 28 -3.06 11.77 15.46
N HIS A 29 -1.96 12.45 15.11
CA HIS A 29 -1.45 12.47 13.74
C HIS A 29 -0.72 11.16 13.44
N VAL A 30 -1.32 10.32 12.59
CA VAL A 30 -0.83 8.97 12.28
C VAL A 30 -0.97 8.66 10.79
N SER A 31 -0.28 7.62 10.33
CA SER A 31 -0.49 7.10 8.98
C SER A 31 -1.55 6.00 8.95
N LEU A 32 -2.23 5.82 7.82
CA LEU A 32 -3.19 4.73 7.68
C LEU A 32 -2.51 3.35 7.83
N ARG A 33 -1.26 3.21 7.36
CA ARG A 33 -0.43 2.02 7.57
C ARG A 33 -0.19 1.73 9.05
N GLU A 34 0.08 2.75 9.86
CA GLU A 34 0.29 2.60 11.30
C GLU A 34 -0.98 2.09 11.99
N ILE A 35 -2.13 2.67 11.65
CA ILE A 35 -3.44 2.20 12.15
C ILE A 35 -3.68 0.74 11.75
N ARG A 36 -3.38 0.37 10.50
CA ARG A 36 -3.55 -1.02 10.00
C ARG A 36 -2.60 -2.02 10.66
N ASN A 37 -1.38 -1.61 10.99
CA ASN A 37 -0.39 -2.48 11.63
C ASN A 37 -0.67 -2.71 13.12
N ASN A 38 -1.32 -1.76 13.80
CA ASN A 38 -1.68 -1.89 15.21
C ASN A 38 -3.09 -1.35 15.51
N PRO A 39 -4.15 -1.96 14.96
CA PRO A 39 -5.50 -1.40 15.04
C PRO A 39 -6.04 -1.36 16.48
N ASN A 40 -5.69 -2.36 17.30
CA ASN A 40 -6.08 -2.40 18.71
C ASN A 40 -5.49 -1.24 19.52
N GLY A 41 -4.28 -0.77 19.18
CA GLY A 41 -3.65 0.38 19.82
C GLY A 41 -4.36 1.71 19.54
N PHE A 42 -5.15 1.78 18.47
CA PHE A 42 -5.92 2.97 18.10
C PHE A 42 -7.41 2.87 18.40
N LYS A 43 -7.90 1.76 18.97
CA LYS A 43 -9.33 1.59 19.28
C LYS A 43 -9.83 2.76 20.16
N ASN A 44 -10.95 3.35 19.78
CA ASN A 44 -11.55 4.55 20.39
C ASN A 44 -10.63 5.78 20.41
N THR A 45 -9.62 5.83 19.54
CA THR A 45 -8.71 6.97 19.40
C THR A 45 -9.13 7.83 18.23
N ARG A 46 -9.16 9.15 18.44
CA ARG A 46 -9.33 10.14 17.38
C ARG A 46 -8.01 10.30 16.62
N VAL A 47 -8.07 10.16 15.31
CA VAL A 47 -6.91 10.12 14.41
C VAL A 47 -7.06 11.13 13.29
N THR A 48 -5.94 11.74 12.90
CA THR A 48 -5.81 12.54 11.70
C THR A 48 -4.77 11.90 10.79
N PHE A 49 -5.16 11.57 9.57
CA PHE A 49 -4.26 10.92 8.61
C PHE A 49 -4.50 11.44 7.19
N LYS A 50 -3.46 11.32 6.36
CA LYS A 50 -3.52 11.63 4.93
C LYS A 50 -3.88 10.38 4.15
N CYS A 51 -4.76 10.50 3.17
CA CYS A 51 -5.09 9.42 2.25
C CYS A 51 -5.40 9.94 0.85
N ARG A 52 -5.49 9.02 -0.11
CA ARG A 52 -6.04 9.27 -1.45
C ARG A 52 -7.41 8.67 -1.57
N LEU A 53 -8.37 9.45 -2.03
CA LEU A 53 -9.74 8.97 -2.25
C LEU A 53 -9.77 7.95 -3.39
N ASN A 54 -10.36 6.77 -3.17
CA ASN A 54 -10.68 5.83 -4.25
C ASN A 54 -12.10 6.10 -4.77
N LYS A 55 -13.11 5.74 -3.99
CA LYS A 55 -14.50 6.09 -4.26
C LYS A 55 -15.37 5.74 -3.07
N THR A 56 -16.62 6.17 -3.11
CA THR A 56 -17.68 5.47 -2.39
C THR A 56 -17.92 4.10 -2.98
N GLU A 57 -18.10 3.15 -2.08
CA GLU A 57 -18.44 1.77 -2.39
C GLU A 57 -19.73 1.44 -1.63
N ASP A 58 -20.68 0.78 -2.27
CA ASP A 58 -21.85 0.21 -1.58
C ASP A 58 -21.51 -1.18 -1.00
N LEU A 59 -20.32 -1.34 -0.40
CA LEU A 59 -19.82 -2.61 0.11
C LEU A 59 -20.21 -2.83 1.58
N TYR A 60 -21.52 -2.76 1.86
CA TYR A 60 -22.00 -3.01 3.21
C TYR A 60 -21.88 -4.48 3.61
N ALA A 61 -21.14 -4.73 4.70
CA ALA A 61 -21.16 -5.99 5.43
C ALA A 61 -21.96 -5.80 6.74
N PRO A 62 -23.30 -5.97 6.72
CA PRO A 62 -24.20 -5.51 7.78
C PRO A 62 -24.09 -6.29 9.11
N VAL A 63 -23.39 -7.42 9.17
CA VAL A 63 -23.61 -8.39 10.25
C VAL A 63 -22.74 -8.15 11.49
N HIS A 64 -21.71 -7.28 11.44
CA HIS A 64 -20.69 -7.29 12.50
C HIS A 64 -20.22 -5.93 13.01
N THR A 65 -20.82 -4.81 12.60
CA THR A 65 -20.31 -3.48 12.98
C THR A 65 -21.40 -2.48 13.36
N ALA A 66 -21.01 -1.42 14.05
CA ALA A 66 -21.89 -0.30 14.39
C ALA A 66 -22.30 0.54 13.16
N PHE A 67 -21.73 0.27 11.99
CA PHE A 67 -21.96 1.02 10.77
C PHE A 67 -23.07 0.36 9.95
N THR A 68 -24.23 1.00 9.91
CA THR A 68 -25.37 0.57 9.07
C THR A 68 -25.41 1.35 7.76
N ALA A 69 -25.91 0.71 6.69
CA ALA A 69 -26.10 1.34 5.38
C ALA A 69 -27.05 2.54 5.41
N GLU A 70 -28.01 2.51 6.34
CA GLU A 70 -29.00 3.55 6.56
C GLU A 70 -28.40 4.82 7.18
N GLN A 71 -27.42 4.66 8.08
CA GLN A 71 -26.85 5.77 8.83
C GLN A 71 -25.50 6.24 8.28
N HIS A 72 -24.81 5.40 7.52
CA HIS A 72 -23.47 5.69 7.03
C HIS A 72 -23.38 5.59 5.50
N ALA A 73 -22.36 6.23 4.94
CA ALA A 73 -21.84 6.02 3.61
C ALA A 73 -20.43 5.45 3.76
N GLN A 74 -20.14 4.33 3.09
CA GLN A 74 -18.82 3.72 3.10
C GLN A 74 -17.96 4.33 2.00
N VAL A 75 -16.70 4.57 2.36
CA VAL A 75 -15.69 5.13 1.47
C VAL A 75 -14.46 4.24 1.49
N SER A 76 -13.74 4.20 0.37
CA SER A 76 -12.45 3.56 0.28
C SER A 76 -11.36 4.54 -0.15
N GLY A 77 -10.13 4.26 0.26
CA GLY A 77 -8.98 5.08 -0.07
C GLY A 77 -7.65 4.38 0.15
N TRP A 78 -6.58 4.98 -0.33
CA TRP A 78 -5.22 4.48 -0.13
C TRP A 78 -4.47 5.33 0.90
N GLY A 79 -3.55 4.72 1.65
CA GLY A 79 -2.63 5.46 2.52
C GLY A 79 -1.78 6.45 1.71
N ALA A 80 -1.26 7.49 2.38
CA ALA A 80 -0.41 8.49 1.74
C ALA A 80 0.83 7.88 1.06
N GLU A 81 1.34 6.80 1.63
CA GLU A 81 2.50 6.09 1.15
C GLU A 81 2.26 5.23 -0.10
N ALA A 82 1.00 4.99 -0.46
CA ALA A 82 0.64 4.09 -1.56
C ALA A 82 0.91 4.72 -2.93
N LYS A 83 1.79 4.12 -3.72
CA LYS A 83 2.04 4.45 -5.13
C LYS A 83 0.97 3.79 -5.99
N VAL A 84 -0.17 4.47 -6.17
CA VAL A 84 -1.36 3.94 -6.87
C VAL A 84 -1.12 3.50 -8.34
N PHE A 85 -0.01 3.90 -8.95
CA PHE A 85 0.40 3.39 -10.28
C PHE A 85 1.05 2.00 -10.22
N ILE A 86 1.45 1.51 -9.04
CA ILE A 86 1.96 0.16 -8.82
C ILE A 86 0.77 -0.78 -8.54
N SER A 87 0.65 -1.87 -9.31
CA SER A 87 -0.52 -2.76 -9.26
C SER A 87 -0.81 -3.30 -7.84
N LYS A 88 0.22 -3.80 -7.15
CA LYS A 88 0.10 -4.33 -5.79
C LYS A 88 -0.40 -3.29 -4.79
N GLU A 89 0.14 -2.08 -4.85
CA GLU A 89 -0.26 -0.99 -3.94
C GLU A 89 -1.65 -0.42 -4.29
N ARG A 90 -2.01 -0.43 -5.58
CA ARG A 90 -3.36 -0.05 -6.04
C ARG A 90 -4.44 -1.01 -5.54
N GLN A 91 -4.12 -2.30 -5.46
CA GLN A 91 -5.05 -3.31 -4.93
C GLN A 91 -5.19 -3.25 -3.40
N ASP A 92 -4.20 -2.68 -2.70
CA ASP A 92 -4.22 -2.50 -1.25
C ASP A 92 -5.06 -1.29 -0.81
N VAL A 93 -6.30 -1.25 -1.27
CA VAL A 93 -7.27 -0.22 -0.91
C VAL A 93 -7.84 -0.48 0.49
N PHE A 94 -7.93 0.56 1.30
CA PHE A 94 -8.55 0.50 2.61
C PHE A 94 -10.04 0.86 2.50
N THR A 95 -10.91 -0.10 2.82
CA THR A 95 -12.36 -0.01 2.60
C THR A 95 -13.17 0.28 3.86
N ASN A 96 -12.54 0.37 5.03
CA ASN A 96 -13.24 0.47 6.32
C ASN A 96 -13.31 1.93 6.81
N LEU A 97 -13.67 2.86 5.91
CA LEU A 97 -13.95 4.25 6.22
C LEU A 97 -15.44 4.52 6.10
N PHE A 98 -16.02 5.20 7.09
CA PHE A 98 -17.46 5.43 7.16
C PHE A 98 -17.76 6.88 7.48
N ILE A 99 -18.65 7.51 6.72
CA ILE A 99 -19.15 8.86 6.97
C ILE A 99 -20.62 8.76 7.35
N ARG A 100 -21.07 9.49 8.36
CA ARG A 100 -22.51 9.53 8.66
C ARG A 100 -23.29 10.28 7.57
N ARG A 101 -24.47 9.77 7.23
CA ARG A 101 -25.36 10.35 6.19
C ARG A 101 -25.99 11.68 6.56
N ASP A 102 -26.01 12.04 7.84
CA ASP A 102 -26.56 13.29 8.35
C ASP A 102 -25.56 14.46 8.32
N LYS A 103 -24.36 14.27 7.76
CA LYS A 103 -23.35 15.33 7.62
C LYS A 103 -23.69 16.24 6.45
N GLU A 104 -23.76 17.55 6.72
CA GLU A 104 -24.04 18.58 5.71
C GLU A 104 -23.02 18.57 4.56
N TRP A 105 -21.75 18.28 4.87
CA TRP A 105 -20.65 18.23 3.91
C TRP A 105 -20.56 16.91 3.12
N LEU A 106 -21.42 15.93 3.39
CA LEU A 106 -21.35 14.63 2.70
C LEU A 106 -21.51 14.80 1.18
N ALA A 107 -22.42 15.67 0.73
CA ALA A 107 -22.61 15.90 -0.71
C ALA A 107 -21.32 16.41 -1.39
N ASP A 108 -20.61 17.34 -0.74
CA ASP A 108 -19.34 17.87 -1.22
C ASP A 108 -18.24 16.80 -1.19
N PHE A 109 -18.22 15.94 -0.17
CA PHE A 109 -17.30 14.81 -0.10
C PHE A 109 -17.52 13.85 -1.27
N LEU A 110 -18.77 13.47 -1.53
CA LEU A 110 -19.14 12.58 -2.63
C LEU A 110 -18.83 13.18 -4.01
N GLY A 111 -18.86 14.51 -4.13
CA GLY A 111 -18.45 15.24 -5.32
C GLY A 111 -16.93 15.34 -5.51
N THR A 112 -16.13 14.97 -4.50
CA THR A 112 -14.67 15.08 -4.56
C THR A 112 -14.11 14.09 -5.60
N PRO A 113 -13.26 14.52 -6.54
CA PRO A 113 -12.72 13.64 -7.56
C PRO A 113 -11.93 12.46 -6.99
N ARG A 114 -12.03 11.31 -7.65
CA ARG A 114 -11.18 10.14 -7.37
C ARG A 114 -9.69 10.53 -7.47
N TYR A 115 -8.88 9.89 -6.64
CA TYR A 115 -7.44 10.15 -6.45
C TYR A 115 -7.08 11.50 -5.83
N SER A 116 -8.06 12.29 -5.38
CA SER A 116 -7.79 13.50 -4.60
C SER A 116 -7.10 13.16 -3.28
N TRP A 117 -6.16 14.02 -2.90
CA TRP A 117 -5.48 13.92 -1.61
C TRP A 117 -6.30 14.57 -0.52
N LEU A 118 -6.59 13.80 0.52
CA LEU A 118 -7.40 14.22 1.65
C LEU A 118 -6.57 14.19 2.93
N MET A 119 -6.77 15.21 3.75
CA MET A 119 -6.58 15.08 5.20
C MET A 119 -7.92 14.63 5.79
N VAL A 120 -7.90 13.58 6.60
CA VAL A 120 -9.11 13.00 7.19
C VAL A 120 -9.01 13.07 8.70
N TRP A 121 -10.08 13.54 9.35
CA TRP A 121 -10.26 13.50 10.79
C TRP A 121 -11.32 12.46 11.12
N GLY A 122 -10.96 11.48 11.94
CA GLY A 122 -11.89 10.41 12.30
C GLY A 122 -11.57 9.76 13.64
N GLU A 123 -12.28 8.67 13.92
CA GLU A 123 -12.11 7.86 15.12
C GLU A 123 -12.17 6.38 14.77
N VAL A 124 -11.23 5.59 15.29
CA VAL A 124 -11.25 4.14 15.12
C VAL A 124 -12.28 3.54 16.08
N LYS A 125 -13.55 3.50 15.67
CA LYS A 125 -14.69 3.05 16.49
C LYS A 125 -14.60 1.59 16.91
N SER A 126 -14.08 0.74 16.04
CA SER A 126 -13.97 -0.69 16.32
C SER A 126 -12.82 -1.34 15.57
N VAL A 127 -12.45 -2.53 16.05
CA VAL A 127 -11.49 -3.42 15.40
C VAL A 127 -12.18 -4.76 15.20
N PHE A 128 -12.38 -5.16 13.95
CA PHE A 128 -13.06 -6.40 13.59
C PHE A 128 -12.24 -7.16 12.56
N ALA A 129 -12.11 -8.47 12.74
CA ALA A 129 -11.22 -9.34 11.94
C ALA A 129 -9.78 -8.79 11.82
N GLY A 130 -9.28 -8.16 12.90
CA GLY A 130 -7.95 -7.55 12.92
C GLY A 130 -7.82 -6.31 12.02
N GLN A 131 -8.92 -5.74 11.53
CA GLN A 131 -8.92 -4.51 10.73
C GLN A 131 -9.58 -3.36 11.50
N PRO A 132 -9.04 -2.13 11.39
CA PRO A 132 -9.66 -0.96 11.99
C PRO A 132 -10.89 -0.54 11.16
N TRP A 133 -11.91 -0.04 11.85
CA TRP A 133 -13.09 0.57 11.25
C TRP A 133 -13.21 2.00 11.76
N ILE A 134 -13.15 2.94 10.83
CA ILE A 134 -12.92 4.36 11.13
C ILE A 134 -14.16 5.16 10.73
N GLU A 135 -14.73 5.87 11.69
CA GLU A 135 -15.75 6.89 11.42
C GLU A 135 -15.05 8.22 11.10
N ILE A 136 -15.38 8.81 9.96
CA ILE A 136 -14.89 10.11 9.51
C ILE A 136 -15.82 11.20 10.03
N TYR A 137 -15.24 12.20 10.69
CA TYR A 137 -15.94 13.36 11.22
C TYR A 137 -15.79 14.61 10.35
N ASP A 138 -14.65 14.73 9.66
CA ASP A 138 -14.36 15.86 8.78
C ASP A 138 -13.25 15.48 7.78
N TYR A 139 -13.10 16.30 6.74
CA TYR A 139 -12.07 16.13 5.73
C TYR A 139 -11.65 17.47 5.09
N GLU A 140 -10.44 17.50 4.56
CA GLU A 140 -9.91 18.65 3.83
C GLU A 140 -9.22 18.16 2.56
N VAL A 141 -9.54 18.78 1.43
CA VAL A 141 -8.85 18.50 0.17
C VAL A 141 -7.51 19.22 0.18
N MET A 142 -6.42 18.46 0.23
CA MET A 142 -5.07 19.01 0.34
C MET A 142 -4.55 19.61 -0.97
N SER A 143 -5.09 19.18 -2.10
CA SER A 143 -4.71 19.67 -3.42
C SER A 143 -5.86 19.49 -4.42
N ASP A 144 -6.05 20.50 -5.26
CA ASP A 144 -6.87 20.46 -6.48
C ASP A 144 -6.28 19.52 -7.55
N LYS A 145 -4.99 19.22 -7.46
CA LYS A 145 -4.26 18.32 -8.36
C LYS A 145 -4.47 16.88 -7.93
N HIS A 146 -4.71 16.02 -8.90
CA HIS A 146 -4.95 14.60 -8.69
C HIS A 146 -4.67 13.83 -9.99
N PHE A 147 -4.52 12.52 -9.87
CA PHE A 147 -4.56 11.68 -11.05
C PHE A 147 -5.96 11.75 -11.67
N THR A 148 -6.04 11.67 -12.99
CA THR A 148 -7.25 11.26 -13.70
C THR A 148 -7.07 9.80 -14.12
N ASP A 149 -8.16 9.11 -14.49
CA ASP A 149 -8.02 7.74 -14.99
C ASP A 149 -7.08 7.65 -16.21
N ALA A 150 -7.08 8.69 -17.06
CA ALA A 150 -6.18 8.78 -18.21
C ALA A 150 -4.70 8.94 -17.79
N THR A 151 -4.40 9.87 -16.88
CA THR A 151 -3.00 10.11 -16.44
C THR A 151 -2.49 8.97 -15.57
N LEU A 152 -3.36 8.37 -14.75
CA LEU A 152 -3.01 7.17 -13.98
C LEU A 152 -2.76 5.97 -14.91
N GLY A 153 -3.61 5.75 -15.91
CA GLY A 153 -3.42 4.67 -16.89
C GLY A 153 -2.09 4.78 -17.62
N ALA A 154 -1.67 6.00 -17.99
CA ALA A 154 -0.35 6.24 -18.57
C ALA A 154 0.78 5.98 -17.57
N ALA A 155 0.65 6.42 -16.31
CA ALA A 155 1.63 6.15 -15.28
C ALA A 155 1.78 4.65 -14.98
N ILE A 156 0.68 3.88 -15.00
CA ILE A 156 0.69 2.42 -14.84
C ILE A 156 1.47 1.76 -15.98
N ARG A 157 1.14 2.07 -17.24
CA ARG A 157 1.84 1.50 -18.41
C ARG A 157 3.33 1.90 -18.43
N ALA A 158 3.65 3.13 -18.04
CA ALA A 158 5.02 3.57 -17.88
C ALA A 158 5.76 2.75 -16.82
N TYR A 159 5.14 2.51 -15.67
CA TYR A 159 5.75 1.69 -14.61
C TYR A 159 5.96 0.23 -15.08
N GLU A 160 4.98 -0.35 -15.76
CA GLU A 160 5.11 -1.70 -16.34
C GLU A 160 6.21 -1.80 -17.41
N ALA A 161 6.39 -0.75 -18.22
CA ALA A 161 7.50 -0.66 -19.17
C ALA A 161 8.85 -0.50 -18.46
N TYR A 162 8.87 0.29 -17.38
CA TYR A 162 10.06 0.49 -16.54
C TYR A 162 10.55 -0.83 -15.94
N ASP A 163 9.64 -1.65 -15.38
CA ASP A 163 9.96 -2.98 -14.84
C ASP A 163 10.49 -3.95 -15.90
N LYS A 164 10.11 -3.76 -17.17
CA LYS A 164 10.61 -4.53 -18.33
C LYS A 164 11.88 -3.95 -18.95
N ASN A 165 12.44 -2.90 -18.36
CA ASN A 165 13.57 -2.14 -18.88
C ASN A 165 13.33 -1.51 -20.28
N ASP A 166 12.07 -1.29 -20.68
CA ASP A 166 11.70 -0.63 -21.95
C ASP A 166 11.58 0.89 -21.75
N MET A 167 12.74 1.57 -21.71
CA MET A 167 12.84 2.98 -21.36
C MET A 167 12.24 3.93 -22.41
N GLU A 168 12.15 3.50 -23.68
CA GLU A 168 11.49 4.30 -24.72
C GLU A 168 9.97 4.37 -24.48
N SER A 169 9.35 3.22 -24.17
CA SER A 169 7.93 3.16 -23.81
C SER A 169 7.62 3.95 -22.54
N VAL A 170 8.52 3.94 -21.55
CA VAL A 170 8.39 4.80 -20.35
C VAL A 170 8.26 6.27 -20.76
N LEU A 171 9.16 6.76 -21.61
CA LEU A 171 9.13 8.16 -22.05
C LEU A 171 7.88 8.50 -22.87
N ALA A 172 7.44 7.58 -23.73
CA ALA A 172 6.26 7.73 -24.56
C ALA A 172 4.95 7.78 -23.74
N GLU A 173 4.85 6.98 -22.69
CA GLU A 173 3.69 7.01 -21.79
C GLU A 173 3.73 8.23 -20.86
N LEU A 174 4.90 8.55 -20.29
CA LEU A 174 5.04 9.70 -19.39
C LEU A 174 4.98 11.05 -20.11
N SER A 175 5.07 11.11 -21.45
CA SER A 175 4.77 12.34 -22.19
C SER A 175 3.28 12.69 -22.17
N ARG A 176 2.40 11.71 -21.87
CA ARG A 176 0.95 11.91 -21.73
C ARG A 176 0.55 12.38 -20.33
N VAL A 177 1.47 12.31 -19.37
CA VAL A 177 1.24 12.74 -17.98
C VAL A 177 1.74 14.17 -17.82
N SER A 178 0.82 15.11 -17.61
CA SER A 178 1.18 16.48 -17.23
C SER A 178 1.67 16.48 -15.78
N ASP A 179 2.96 16.69 -15.57
CA ASP A 179 3.58 16.76 -14.24
C ASP A 179 3.02 17.91 -13.40
N TYR A 180 2.51 18.97 -14.02
CA TYR A 180 1.87 20.09 -13.34
C TYR A 180 0.47 19.78 -12.80
N ALA A 181 -0.20 18.75 -13.34
CA ALA A 181 -1.53 18.32 -12.91
C ALA A 181 -1.48 17.36 -11.72
N LEU A 182 -0.28 16.96 -11.28
CA LEU A 182 -0.09 16.03 -10.18
C LEU A 182 0.29 16.75 -8.87
N PRO A 183 -0.16 16.20 -7.72
CA PRO A 183 0.36 16.52 -6.39
C PRO A 183 1.88 16.42 -6.32
N GLN A 184 2.51 17.15 -5.41
CA GLN A 184 3.97 17.18 -5.31
C GLN A 184 4.60 15.79 -5.18
N THR A 185 4.03 14.93 -4.33
CA THR A 185 4.52 13.55 -4.09
C THR A 185 4.48 12.71 -5.36
N ASP A 186 3.35 12.70 -6.06
CA ASP A 186 3.17 11.91 -7.29
C ASP A 186 4.00 12.45 -8.44
N ARG A 187 4.07 13.78 -8.55
CA ARG A 187 4.92 14.48 -9.51
C ARG A 187 6.38 14.08 -9.37
N TYR A 188 6.89 13.97 -8.14
CA TYR A 188 8.27 13.54 -7.90
C TYR A 188 8.54 12.14 -8.49
N HIS A 189 7.66 11.17 -8.24
CA HIS A 189 7.85 9.81 -8.75
C HIS A 189 7.81 9.75 -10.29
N VAL A 190 6.84 10.43 -10.91
CA VAL A 190 6.72 10.51 -12.38
C VAL A 190 7.95 11.18 -12.99
N VAL A 191 8.38 12.30 -12.43
CA VAL A 191 9.55 13.05 -12.93
C VAL A 191 10.85 12.27 -12.73
N LYS A 192 10.98 11.53 -11.62
CA LYS A 192 12.14 10.68 -11.35
C LYS A 192 12.24 9.54 -12.36
N MET A 193 11.15 8.82 -12.59
CA MET A 193 11.09 7.76 -13.58
C MET A 193 11.41 8.29 -14.99
N LYS A 194 10.89 9.48 -15.34
CA LYS A 194 11.19 10.15 -16.62
C LYS A 194 12.67 10.53 -16.75
N ALA A 195 13.28 11.05 -15.68
CA ALA A 195 14.70 11.40 -15.68
C ALA A 195 15.59 10.17 -15.88
N GLN A 196 15.30 9.07 -15.18
CA GLN A 196 16.02 7.81 -15.29
C GLN A 196 15.88 7.20 -16.68
N ALA A 197 14.66 7.13 -17.22
CA ALA A 197 14.42 6.62 -18.56
C ALA A 197 15.09 7.47 -19.66
N ALA A 198 15.04 8.80 -19.54
CA ALA A 198 15.71 9.70 -20.47
C ALA A 198 17.23 9.52 -20.45
N TRP A 199 17.81 9.34 -19.26
CA TRP A 199 19.23 9.05 -19.11
C TRP A 199 19.61 7.73 -19.79
N SER A 200 18.86 6.66 -19.53
CA SER A 200 19.12 5.33 -20.10
C SER A 200 19.07 5.28 -21.63
N VAL A 201 18.27 6.16 -22.26
CA VAL A 201 18.15 6.27 -23.72
C VAL A 201 19.14 7.29 -24.32
N GLY A 202 20.01 7.91 -23.51
CA GLY A 202 20.99 8.90 -23.97
C GLY A 202 20.39 10.27 -24.31
N ARG A 203 19.21 10.60 -23.75
CA ARG A 203 18.56 11.91 -23.89
C ARG A 203 18.95 12.84 -22.74
N ASP A 204 20.22 13.17 -22.64
CA ASP A 204 20.81 13.88 -21.49
C ASP A 204 20.12 15.20 -21.15
N ALA A 205 19.73 15.98 -22.16
CA ALA A 205 19.03 17.26 -21.96
C ALA A 205 17.65 17.08 -21.30
N ASP A 206 16.90 16.04 -21.71
CA ASP A 206 15.59 15.71 -21.14
C ASP A 206 15.73 15.10 -19.74
N ALA A 207 16.77 14.28 -19.55
CA ALA A 207 17.12 13.69 -18.26
C ALA A 207 17.42 14.78 -17.23
N LYS A 208 18.32 15.70 -17.57
CA LYS A 208 18.70 16.84 -16.71
C LYS A 208 17.50 17.73 -16.37
N ARG A 209 16.70 18.12 -17.38
CA ARG A 209 15.50 18.96 -17.17
C ARG A 209 14.48 18.28 -16.25
N SER A 210 14.32 16.97 -16.37
CA SER A 210 13.43 16.20 -15.49
C SER A 210 14.02 16.09 -14.09
N ALA A 211 15.30 15.78 -13.96
CA ALA A 211 15.99 15.72 -12.67
C ALA A 211 15.91 17.04 -11.89
N GLU A 212 16.16 18.19 -12.53
CA GLU A 212 16.03 19.52 -11.91
C GLU A 212 14.61 19.78 -11.39
N ARG A 213 13.58 19.35 -12.13
CA ARG A 213 12.18 19.44 -11.67
C ARG A 213 11.91 18.56 -10.46
N GLY A 214 12.46 17.35 -10.43
CA GLY A 214 12.32 16.45 -9.28
C GLY A 214 13.05 16.97 -8.04
N LEU A 215 14.23 17.58 -8.22
CA LEU A 215 15.01 18.21 -7.16
C LEU A 215 14.30 19.43 -6.53
N LYS A 216 13.43 20.13 -7.26
CA LYS A 216 12.56 21.16 -6.66
C LYS A 216 11.57 20.60 -5.65
N VAL A 217 11.24 19.31 -5.75
CA VAL A 217 10.36 18.62 -4.79
C VAL A 217 11.17 17.93 -3.69
N ARG A 218 12.25 17.22 -4.06
CA ARG A 218 13.13 16.52 -3.12
C ARG A 218 14.59 16.88 -3.39
N PRO A 219 15.11 18.00 -2.84
CA PRO A 219 16.46 18.49 -3.14
C PRO A 219 17.59 17.54 -2.74
N ALA A 220 17.32 16.63 -1.81
CA ALA A 220 18.27 15.68 -1.27
C ALA A 220 18.34 14.35 -2.06
N ASP A 221 17.59 14.18 -3.16
CA ASP A 221 17.63 12.92 -3.93
C ASP A 221 18.99 12.75 -4.64
N PRO A 222 19.79 11.73 -4.28
CA PRO A 222 21.13 11.55 -4.83
C PRO A 222 21.14 11.10 -6.29
N GLU A 223 20.11 10.39 -6.74
CA GLU A 223 20.02 9.89 -8.12
C GLU A 223 19.67 11.03 -9.08
N LEU A 224 18.69 11.86 -8.70
CA LEU A 224 18.36 13.04 -9.47
C LEU A 224 19.52 14.03 -9.50
N ARG A 225 20.25 14.18 -8.40
CA ARG A 225 21.45 15.02 -8.36
C ARG A 225 22.52 14.50 -9.33
N ALA A 226 22.81 13.20 -9.32
CA ALA A 226 23.75 12.59 -10.26
C ALA A 226 23.33 12.85 -11.72
N ILE A 227 22.07 12.61 -12.08
CA ILE A 227 21.54 12.87 -13.43
C ILE A 227 21.65 14.36 -13.80
N ALA A 228 21.35 15.27 -12.88
CA ALA A 228 21.43 16.71 -13.12
C ALA A 228 22.87 17.21 -13.33
N GLU A 229 23.84 16.55 -12.69
CA GLU A 229 25.28 16.80 -12.81
C GLU A 229 25.92 16.10 -14.03
N GLY A 230 25.17 15.27 -14.76
CA GLY A 230 25.69 14.50 -15.88
C GLY A 230 26.51 13.27 -15.45
N VAL A 231 26.24 12.74 -14.26
CA VAL A 231 26.88 11.55 -13.71
C VAL A 231 25.89 10.38 -13.75
N ALA A 232 26.37 9.20 -14.14
CA ALA A 232 25.55 7.99 -14.18
C ALA A 232 24.98 7.67 -12.78
N PRO A 233 23.65 7.55 -12.62
CA PRO A 233 23.05 7.25 -11.33
C PRO A 233 23.40 5.81 -10.91
N ARG A 234 23.61 5.60 -9.61
CA ARG A 234 24.06 4.31 -9.06
C ARG A 234 23.15 3.14 -9.43
N SER A 235 21.83 3.37 -9.47
CA SER A 235 20.83 2.37 -9.87
C SER A 235 21.01 1.84 -11.29
N LEU A 236 21.69 2.58 -12.18
CA LEU A 236 21.96 2.15 -13.55
C LEU A 236 23.35 1.52 -13.73
N THR A 237 24.22 1.59 -12.72
CA THR A 237 25.62 1.11 -12.82
C THR A 237 25.83 -0.37 -12.46
N GLY A 238 24.76 -1.15 -12.29
CA GLY A 238 24.81 -2.62 -12.30
C GLY A 238 25.51 -3.31 -11.11
N GLY A 239 25.76 -2.61 -10.00
CA GLY A 239 26.51 -3.16 -8.85
C GLY A 239 25.73 -3.28 -7.53
N GLY A 240 24.47 -2.85 -7.48
CA GLY A 240 23.64 -3.01 -6.30
C GLY A 240 22.28 -3.48 -6.74
N GLU A 241 21.84 -4.63 -6.23
CA GLU A 241 20.45 -5.04 -6.28
C GLU A 241 19.60 -3.83 -5.88
N THR A 242 18.87 -3.25 -6.84
CA THR A 242 17.75 -2.39 -6.50
C THR A 242 16.88 -3.25 -5.61
N PRO A 243 16.72 -2.91 -4.32
CA PRO A 243 15.88 -3.73 -3.48
C PRO A 243 14.48 -3.66 -4.10
N PRO A 244 13.79 -4.81 -4.24
CA PRO A 244 12.58 -4.90 -5.05
C PRO A 244 11.59 -3.81 -4.64
N PRO A 245 10.80 -3.27 -5.58
CA PRO A 245 9.83 -2.22 -5.31
C PRO A 245 8.90 -2.68 -4.17
N GLY A 246 9.11 -2.11 -2.98
CA GLY A 246 8.56 -2.61 -1.71
C GLY A 246 9.54 -2.59 -0.53
N ALA A 247 10.84 -2.43 -0.75
CA ALA A 247 11.78 -2.16 0.32
C ALA A 247 11.57 -0.76 0.90
N LYS A 248 11.28 -0.71 2.20
CA LYS A 248 10.95 0.48 2.98
C LYS A 248 11.99 1.59 2.74
N GLU A 249 11.59 2.70 2.12
CA GLU A 249 12.33 3.97 2.24
C GLU A 249 12.26 4.35 3.72
N GLY A 250 13.35 4.08 4.45
CA GLY A 250 13.47 4.44 5.86
C GLY A 250 13.39 5.96 6.02
N GLU A 251 12.55 6.41 6.95
CA GLU A 251 12.58 7.76 7.48
C GLU A 251 14.00 8.07 7.99
N GLU A 252 14.54 9.21 7.56
CA GLU A 252 15.79 9.78 8.08
C GLU A 252 15.65 10.07 9.57
N GLY A 253 16.30 9.25 10.40
CA GLY A 253 16.41 9.44 11.84
C GLY A 253 17.79 9.03 12.36
N ALA A 254 18.59 10.06 12.67
CA ALA A 254 19.75 10.07 13.57
C ALA A 254 21.00 9.21 13.26
N ALA A 255 22.16 9.84 13.42
CA ALA A 255 23.50 9.32 13.17
C ALA A 255 23.81 8.00 13.92
N PRO A 256 24.57 7.07 13.32
CA PRO A 256 24.88 5.80 13.94
C PRO A 256 25.92 5.96 15.05
N LYS A 257 25.55 5.58 16.27
CA LYS A 257 26.52 5.25 17.32
C LYS A 257 27.16 3.89 17.01
N LYS A 258 28.48 3.86 17.15
CA LYS A 258 29.39 2.71 17.07
C LYS A 258 28.79 1.49 17.83
N VAL A 259 28.51 0.41 17.11
CA VAL A 259 28.09 -0.88 17.69
C VAL A 259 29.32 -1.78 17.80
N GLU A 260 29.60 -2.23 19.02
CA GLU A 260 30.62 -3.24 19.34
C GLU A 260 30.21 -4.62 18.80
N GLU A 261 31.21 -5.39 18.37
CA GLU A 261 31.08 -6.75 17.83
C GLU A 261 30.37 -7.70 18.82
N PRO A 262 29.40 -8.52 18.36
CA PRO A 262 28.76 -9.52 19.21
C PRO A 262 29.67 -10.74 19.41
N LYS A 263 29.78 -11.16 20.68
CA LYS A 263 30.41 -12.42 21.08
C LYS A 263 29.63 -13.63 20.56
N LYS A 264 30.39 -14.59 20.02
CA LYS A 264 30.02 -15.94 19.61
C LYS A 264 29.23 -16.66 20.72
N VAL A 265 27.97 -16.99 20.46
CA VAL A 265 27.13 -17.85 21.31
C VAL A 265 27.13 -19.25 20.69
N GLU A 266 27.47 -20.26 21.50
CA GLU A 266 27.47 -21.67 21.10
C GLU A 266 26.02 -22.20 20.94
N PRO A 267 25.77 -23.12 20.00
CA PRO A 267 24.44 -23.65 19.75
C PRO A 267 24.04 -24.63 20.86
N LYS A 268 22.81 -24.50 21.35
CA LYS A 268 22.17 -25.45 22.25
C LYS A 268 21.39 -26.46 21.41
N GLU A 269 21.60 -27.75 21.64
CA GLU A 269 20.98 -28.84 20.89
C GLU A 269 19.44 -28.81 21.02
N PRO A 270 18.71 -29.04 19.92
CA PRO A 270 17.26 -29.12 19.91
C PRO A 270 16.79 -30.46 20.50
N GLY A 271 15.89 -30.39 21.47
CA GLY A 271 15.16 -31.54 21.99
C GLY A 271 14.06 -31.96 21.01
N GLU A 272 14.04 -33.26 20.73
CA GLU A 272 13.05 -33.96 19.91
C GLU A 272 11.68 -33.93 20.61
N ASP A 273 10.72 -33.24 20.00
CA ASP A 273 9.29 -33.37 20.32
C ASP A 273 8.53 -33.49 18.98
N GLU A 274 8.69 -34.65 18.34
CA GLU A 274 7.99 -35.03 17.11
C GLU A 274 6.69 -35.75 17.49
N GLY A 275 5.56 -35.03 17.47
CA GLY A 275 4.27 -35.64 17.82
C GLY A 275 3.04 -35.13 17.07
N GLU A 276 2.95 -33.84 16.72
CA GLU A 276 1.66 -33.26 16.29
C GLU A 276 1.64 -32.57 14.92
N GLU A 277 2.79 -32.27 14.29
CA GLU A 277 2.80 -31.58 12.99
C GLU A 277 2.46 -32.47 11.78
N GLY A 278 2.56 -33.79 11.91
CA GLY A 278 2.32 -34.73 10.80
C GLY A 278 0.87 -34.72 10.29
N GLY A 279 -0.11 -34.60 11.19
CA GLY A 279 -1.53 -34.70 10.83
C GLY A 279 -2.06 -33.51 10.01
N MET A 280 -1.60 -32.30 10.34
CA MET A 280 -2.05 -31.09 9.63
C MET A 280 -1.51 -31.02 8.19
N VAL A 281 -0.29 -31.51 7.96
CA VAL A 281 0.32 -31.52 6.62
C VAL A 281 -0.40 -32.51 5.70
N GLU A 282 -0.84 -33.65 6.22
CA GLU A 282 -1.56 -34.66 5.44
C GLU A 282 -2.99 -34.20 5.09
N GLU A 283 -3.71 -33.57 6.03
CA GLU A 283 -5.02 -32.97 5.77
C GLU A 283 -4.97 -31.86 4.70
N LEU A 284 -3.95 -31.00 4.76
CA LEU A 284 -3.75 -29.95 3.75
C LEU A 284 -3.46 -30.54 2.36
N ARG A 285 -2.70 -31.63 2.27
CA ARG A 285 -2.43 -32.30 0.99
C ARG A 285 -3.69 -32.90 0.38
N GLU A 286 -4.53 -33.56 1.18
CA GLU A 286 -5.80 -34.10 0.69
C GLU A 286 -6.75 -33.00 0.23
N ARG A 287 -6.78 -31.86 0.93
CA ARG A 287 -7.62 -30.71 0.57
C ARG A 287 -7.17 -30.08 -0.75
N VAL A 288 -5.88 -29.94 -0.98
CA VAL A 288 -5.33 -29.44 -2.27
C VAL A 288 -5.68 -30.39 -3.41
N ALA A 289 -5.49 -31.71 -3.24
CA ALA A 289 -5.82 -32.70 -4.27
C ALA A 289 -7.31 -32.68 -4.65
N ARG A 290 -8.21 -32.45 -3.68
CA ARG A 290 -9.65 -32.34 -3.94
C ARG A 290 -9.99 -31.10 -4.78
N LEU A 291 -9.39 -29.95 -4.44
CA LEU A 291 -9.59 -28.69 -5.17
C LEU A 291 -9.04 -28.75 -6.59
N GLU A 292 -7.89 -29.39 -6.81
CA GLU A 292 -7.34 -29.59 -8.16
C GLU A 292 -8.26 -30.44 -9.04
N LYS A 293 -8.85 -31.50 -8.48
CA LYS A 293 -9.82 -32.34 -9.19
C LYS A 293 -11.09 -31.57 -9.55
N GLU A 294 -11.60 -30.74 -8.65
CA GLU A 294 -12.78 -29.91 -8.88
C GLU A 294 -12.53 -28.82 -9.94
N ASN A 295 -11.38 -28.15 -9.87
CA ASN A 295 -10.96 -27.18 -10.89
C ASN A 295 -10.79 -27.82 -12.28
N GLY A 296 -10.26 -29.05 -12.35
CA GLY A 296 -10.17 -29.80 -13.61
C GLY A 296 -11.54 -30.06 -14.23
N LYS A 297 -12.53 -30.43 -13.40
CA LYS A 297 -13.91 -30.64 -13.85
C LYS A 297 -14.55 -29.36 -14.38
N LEU A 298 -14.41 -28.25 -13.65
CA LEU A 298 -14.96 -26.94 -14.06
C LEU A 298 -14.32 -26.43 -15.37
N ARG A 299 -13.02 -26.65 -15.57
CA ARG A 299 -12.36 -26.33 -16.85
C ARG A 299 -12.96 -27.12 -18.01
N GLY A 300 -13.18 -28.41 -17.84
CA GLY A 300 -13.83 -29.24 -18.86
C GLY A 300 -15.26 -28.79 -19.18
N GLU A 301 -16.05 -28.41 -18.16
CA GLU A 301 -17.39 -27.87 -18.35
C GLU A 301 -17.38 -26.52 -19.08
N LEU A 302 -16.40 -25.65 -18.79
CA LEU A 302 -16.24 -24.36 -19.46
C LEU A 302 -15.83 -24.51 -20.92
N ASP A 303 -14.92 -25.43 -21.22
CA ASP A 303 -14.48 -25.68 -22.60
C ASP A 303 -15.61 -26.30 -23.44
N ALA A 304 -16.38 -27.23 -22.88
CA ALA A 304 -17.59 -27.76 -23.52
C ALA A 304 -18.64 -26.65 -23.80
N ALA A 305 -18.88 -25.75 -22.83
CA ALA A 305 -19.78 -24.62 -23.03
C ALA A 305 -19.30 -23.65 -24.12
N ARG A 306 -17.98 -23.46 -24.26
CA ARG A 306 -17.39 -22.65 -25.34
C ARG A 306 -17.59 -23.29 -26.71
N GLU A 307 -17.42 -24.61 -26.83
CA GLU A 307 -17.69 -25.35 -28.07
C GLU A 307 -19.17 -25.27 -28.48
N ASP A 308 -20.09 -25.40 -27.52
CA ASP A 308 -21.53 -25.28 -27.77
C ASP A 308 -21.93 -23.87 -28.23
N MET A 309 -21.35 -22.82 -27.63
CA MET A 309 -21.55 -21.43 -28.08
C MET A 309 -21.00 -21.21 -29.50
N ALA A 310 -19.83 -21.75 -29.82
CA ALA A 310 -19.26 -21.66 -31.17
C ALA A 310 -20.12 -22.40 -32.21
N ALA A 311 -20.82 -23.45 -31.80
CA ALA A 311 -21.75 -24.19 -32.64
C ALA A 311 -23.17 -23.58 -32.74
N GLY A 312 -23.43 -22.45 -32.07
CA GLY A 312 -24.73 -21.78 -32.09
C GLY A 312 -25.84 -22.54 -31.36
N ARG A 313 -25.50 -23.45 -30.45
CA ARG A 313 -26.49 -24.16 -29.62
C ARG A 313 -26.83 -23.30 -28.40
N GLU A 314 -28.11 -23.24 -28.05
CA GLU A 314 -28.55 -22.56 -26.81
C GLU A 314 -27.90 -23.22 -25.58
N MET A 315 -27.36 -22.40 -24.68
CA MET A 315 -26.68 -22.88 -23.48
C MET A 315 -27.63 -23.72 -22.59
N PRO A 316 -27.15 -24.84 -22.00
CA PRO A 316 -27.89 -25.55 -20.98
C PRO A 316 -28.16 -24.63 -19.79
N ARG A 317 -29.45 -24.45 -19.41
CA ARG A 317 -29.91 -23.54 -18.33
C ARG A 317 -29.15 -23.65 -16.99
N ARG A 318 -28.45 -24.77 -16.72
CA ARG A 318 -27.67 -24.96 -15.49
C ARG A 318 -26.44 -24.06 -15.37
N VAL A 319 -25.85 -23.59 -16.47
CA VAL A 319 -24.67 -22.71 -16.42
C VAL A 319 -25.07 -21.24 -16.20
N ALA A 320 -26.30 -20.86 -16.57
CA ALA A 320 -26.80 -19.50 -16.42
C ALA A 320 -27.14 -19.11 -14.97
N GLU A 321 -27.28 -20.07 -14.07
CA GLU A 321 -27.70 -19.84 -12.68
C GLU A 321 -26.54 -19.76 -11.65
N GLY A 322 -25.28 -19.86 -12.09
CA GLY A 322 -24.11 -19.54 -11.25
C GLY A 322 -24.07 -20.23 -9.88
N ARG A 323 -24.23 -21.56 -9.84
CA ARG A 323 -24.03 -22.39 -8.64
C ARG A 323 -22.78 -23.24 -8.73
#